data_AF-A0A2S8BD08-F1
#
_entry.id   AF-A0A2S8BD08-F1
#
_cell.length_a   1.000
_cell.length_b   1.000
_cell.length_c   1.000
_cell.angle_alpha   90.00
_cell.angle_beta   90.00
_cell.angle_gamma   90.00
#
_symmetry.space_group_name_H-M   'P 1'
#
loop_
_entity.id
_entity.type
_entity.pdbx_description
1 polymer ?
#
loop_
_entity_poly.entity_id
_entity_poly.type
_entity_poly.pdbx_seq_one_letter_code
_entity_poly.pdbx_strand_id
1 'polypeptide(L)'
;MVAALQGAWSAIATTPVPIEQAGAEVFRADHLRLALEAAVRGGGDTDTVAAIAGGLLGAVYGASAVPARWRLMLHGWPGLTTRGLIQLADNIIDKGRPDPLDYSGYPQARAAVPHPHDPKVWIGGIAALGSLSAEVDAVVSLCRVADADLPAGAQHLDVRLIDRQGENPNLDFVLLDTVRALEQLRAEGRTVFLHCVQAYSRTPAIAALYGARARGIDVDAALRDVCAVLPGVDPNPEFRAALRRLQPRSGA
;
A
#
# COMPACT_ATOMS: atom_id res chain seq x y z
N MET A 1 -30.59 14.32 -2.73
CA MET A 1 -30.12 13.00 -3.19
C MET A 1 -30.00 12.88 -4.72
N VAL A 2 -31.01 13.25 -5.52
CA VAL A 2 -30.91 13.15 -7.01
C VAL A 2 -29.76 13.98 -7.58
N ALA A 3 -29.63 15.25 -7.20
CA ALA A 3 -28.55 16.11 -7.69
C ALA A 3 -27.15 15.62 -7.28
N ALA A 4 -27.01 15.07 -6.07
CA ALA A 4 -25.74 14.53 -5.60
C ALA A 4 -25.33 13.28 -6.39
N LEU A 5 -26.27 12.37 -6.66
CA LEU A 5 -26.02 11.20 -7.51
C LEU A 5 -25.68 11.62 -8.95
N GLN A 6 -26.37 12.62 -9.50
CA GLN A 6 -26.06 13.16 -10.83
C GLN A 6 -24.66 13.78 -10.89
N GLY A 7 -24.27 14.53 -9.85
CA GLY A 7 -22.92 15.09 -9.71
C GLY A 7 -21.85 13.99 -9.66
N ALA A 8 -22.04 12.98 -8.82
CA ALA A 8 -21.14 11.83 -8.71
C ALA A 8 -21.02 11.07 -10.04
N TRP A 9 -22.15 10.75 -10.68
CA TRP A 9 -22.18 10.06 -11.97
C TRP A 9 -21.50 10.88 -13.07
N SER A 10 -21.77 12.18 -13.13
CA SER A 10 -21.13 13.08 -14.10
C SER A 10 -19.62 13.08 -13.92
N ALA A 11 -19.11 13.22 -12.69
CA ALA A 11 -17.68 13.18 -12.42
C ALA A 11 -17.04 11.84 -12.84
N ILE A 12 -17.66 10.71 -12.50
CA ILE A 12 -17.16 9.37 -12.86
C ILE A 12 -17.16 9.16 -14.37
N ALA A 13 -18.29 9.43 -15.03
CA ALA A 13 -18.49 9.10 -16.44
C ALA A 13 -17.70 10.02 -17.39
N THR A 14 -17.42 11.26 -16.97
CA THR A 14 -16.70 12.25 -17.80
C THR A 14 -15.20 12.30 -17.51
N THR A 15 -14.74 11.75 -16.39
CA THR A 15 -13.30 11.60 -16.12
C THR A 15 -12.74 10.46 -16.98
N PRO A 16 -11.73 10.71 -17.83
CA PRO A 16 -11.13 9.67 -18.65
C PRO A 16 -10.46 8.58 -17.81
N VAL A 17 -10.72 7.31 -18.13
CA VAL A 17 -9.99 6.18 -17.53
C VAL A 17 -8.59 6.13 -18.15
N PRO A 18 -7.51 6.21 -17.34
CA PRO A 18 -6.16 6.15 -17.88
C PRO A 18 -5.88 4.82 -18.59
N ILE A 19 -5.09 4.89 -19.67
CA ILE A 19 -4.58 3.70 -20.34
C ILE A 19 -3.34 3.24 -19.58
N GLU A 20 -3.34 1.99 -19.13
CA GLU A 20 -2.27 1.45 -18.28
C GLU A 20 -0.91 1.45 -19.00
N GLN A 21 0.06 2.10 -18.38
CA GLN A 21 1.44 2.20 -18.84
C GLN A 21 2.34 2.22 -17.60
N ALA A 22 2.63 1.04 -17.04
CA ALA A 22 3.40 0.91 -15.80
C ALA A 22 4.77 1.62 -15.84
N GLY A 23 5.50 1.53 -16.95
CA GLY A 23 6.79 2.21 -17.13
C GLY A 23 6.70 3.73 -17.28
N ALA A 24 5.49 4.27 -17.47
CA ALA A 24 5.20 5.70 -17.39
C ALA A 24 4.48 6.06 -16.07
N GLU A 25 4.34 5.11 -15.16
CA GLU A 25 3.67 5.26 -13.86
C GLU A 25 2.20 5.71 -13.98
N VAL A 26 1.52 5.26 -15.04
CA VAL A 26 0.08 5.52 -15.28
C VAL A 26 -0.70 4.23 -15.13
N PHE A 27 -1.71 4.23 -14.26
CA PHE A 27 -2.49 3.03 -13.96
C PHE A 27 -3.98 3.25 -14.20
N ARG A 28 -4.70 2.19 -14.58
CA ARG A 28 -6.18 2.27 -14.67
C ARG A 28 -6.81 2.64 -13.33
N ALA A 29 -6.20 2.21 -12.22
CA ALA A 29 -6.60 2.51 -10.85
C ALA A 29 -6.58 4.02 -10.52
N ASP A 30 -5.79 4.83 -11.22
CA ASP A 30 -5.79 6.30 -11.03
C ASP A 30 -7.14 6.93 -11.34
N HIS A 31 -8.04 6.26 -12.08
CA HIS A 31 -9.39 6.75 -12.31
C HIS A 31 -10.16 6.97 -11.01
N LEU A 32 -9.99 6.11 -9.98
CA LEU A 32 -10.59 6.32 -8.67
C LEU A 32 -10.21 7.69 -8.12
N ARG A 33 -8.92 7.99 -8.13
CA ARG A 33 -8.40 9.26 -7.63
C ARG A 33 -8.89 10.44 -8.48
N LEU A 34 -8.73 10.36 -9.80
CA LEU A 34 -9.05 11.46 -10.72
C LEU A 34 -10.54 11.79 -10.70
N ALA A 35 -11.41 10.77 -10.72
CA ALA A 35 -12.85 10.97 -10.72
C ALA A 35 -13.36 11.46 -9.36
N LEU A 36 -12.76 11.01 -8.25
CA LEU A 36 -13.10 11.51 -6.93
C LEU A 36 -12.64 12.96 -6.73
N GLU A 37 -11.45 13.33 -7.21
CA GLU A 37 -10.97 14.72 -7.24
C GLU A 37 -11.91 15.61 -8.09
N ALA A 38 -12.39 15.11 -9.23
CA ALA A 38 -13.37 15.82 -10.07
C ALA A 38 -14.72 15.99 -9.35
N ALA A 39 -15.20 14.95 -8.65
CA ALA A 39 -16.41 14.99 -7.86
C ALA A 39 -16.33 16.05 -6.75
N VAL A 40 -15.19 16.13 -6.06
CA VAL A 40 -14.93 17.15 -5.02
C VAL A 40 -14.92 18.56 -5.62
N ARG A 41 -14.23 18.74 -6.76
CA ARG A 41 -14.12 20.04 -7.44
C ARG A 41 -15.43 20.53 -8.08
N GLY A 42 -16.40 19.65 -8.27
CA GLY A 42 -17.73 20.00 -8.80
C GLY A 42 -18.55 20.94 -7.91
N GLY A 43 -18.19 21.06 -6.62
CA GLY A 43 -18.85 21.98 -5.67
C GLY A 43 -20.25 21.50 -5.21
N GLY A 44 -20.98 22.39 -4.53
CA GLY A 44 -22.32 22.10 -4.00
C GLY A 44 -22.30 21.27 -2.72
N ASP A 45 -23.06 20.18 -2.70
CA ASP A 45 -23.11 19.17 -1.63
C ASP A 45 -21.91 18.22 -1.75
N THR A 46 -20.72 18.80 -1.66
CA THR A 46 -19.44 18.20 -2.06
C THR A 46 -19.12 16.93 -1.30
N ASP A 47 -19.36 16.90 0.01
CA ASP A 47 -19.14 15.73 0.85
C ASP A 47 -20.07 14.57 0.48
N THR A 48 -21.35 14.84 0.23
CA THR A 48 -22.31 13.82 -0.24
C THR A 48 -21.96 13.31 -1.63
N VAL A 49 -21.62 14.21 -2.57
CA VAL A 49 -21.19 13.86 -3.93
C VAL A 49 -19.93 12.99 -3.90
N ALA A 50 -18.93 13.38 -3.11
CA ALA A 50 -17.69 12.63 -2.93
C ALA A 50 -17.94 11.28 -2.26
N ALA A 51 -18.83 11.20 -1.27
CA ALA A 51 -19.19 9.94 -0.62
C ALA A 51 -19.84 8.94 -1.61
N ILE A 52 -20.79 9.40 -2.43
CA ILE A 52 -21.43 8.58 -3.48
C ILE A 52 -20.38 8.16 -4.52
N ALA A 53 -19.57 9.09 -5.03
CA ALA A 53 -18.56 8.80 -6.02
C ALA A 53 -17.52 7.80 -5.48
N GLY A 54 -17.04 8.00 -4.25
CA GLY A 54 -16.10 7.13 -3.58
C GLY A 54 -16.64 5.72 -3.36
N GLY A 55 -17.91 5.58 -2.98
CA GLY A 55 -18.57 4.28 -2.86
C GLY A 55 -18.64 3.52 -4.19
N LEU A 56 -19.04 4.20 -5.27
CA LEU A 56 -19.14 3.60 -6.60
C LEU A 56 -17.76 3.24 -7.19
N LEU A 57 -16.79 4.16 -7.11
CA LEU A 57 -15.42 3.93 -7.57
C LEU A 57 -14.74 2.83 -6.74
N GLY A 58 -14.97 2.81 -5.42
CA GLY A 58 -14.47 1.76 -4.53
C GLY A 58 -15.04 0.39 -4.87
N ALA A 59 -16.30 0.30 -5.30
CA ALA A 59 -16.89 -0.94 -5.77
C ALA A 59 -16.27 -1.45 -7.09
N VAL A 60 -15.80 -0.55 -7.96
CA VAL A 60 -15.17 -0.90 -9.25
C VAL A 60 -13.70 -1.28 -9.07
N TYR A 61 -12.94 -0.48 -8.34
CA TYR A 61 -11.48 -0.59 -8.27
C TYR A 61 -10.97 -1.30 -7.00
N GLY A 62 -11.81 -1.41 -5.97
CA GLY A 62 -11.45 -1.99 -4.69
C GLY A 62 -10.60 -1.08 -3.81
N ALA A 63 -10.43 -1.48 -2.54
CA ALA A 63 -9.70 -0.73 -1.53
C ALA A 63 -8.21 -0.49 -1.89
N SER A 64 -7.60 -1.38 -2.67
CA SER A 64 -6.19 -1.28 -3.07
C SER A 64 -5.91 -0.14 -4.06
N ALA A 65 -6.96 0.42 -4.70
CA ALA A 65 -6.83 1.59 -5.57
C ALA A 65 -6.90 2.93 -4.81
N VAL A 66 -7.21 2.92 -3.51
CA VAL A 66 -7.19 4.13 -2.69
C VAL A 66 -5.73 4.53 -2.41
N PRO A 67 -5.25 5.71 -2.86
CA PRO A 67 -3.85 6.11 -2.70
C PRO A 67 -3.36 6.02 -1.25
N ALA A 68 -2.16 5.48 -1.05
CA ALA A 68 -1.53 5.30 0.27
C ALA A 68 -1.43 6.63 1.03
N ARG A 69 -1.08 7.71 0.33
CA ARG A 69 -1.03 9.06 0.94
C ARG A 69 -2.37 9.50 1.53
N TRP A 70 -3.49 9.12 0.90
CA TRP A 70 -4.82 9.41 1.45
C TRP A 70 -5.09 8.52 2.66
N ARG A 71 -4.73 7.23 2.56
CA ARG A 71 -4.86 6.26 3.67
C ARG A 71 -4.02 6.62 4.90
N LEU A 72 -2.88 7.28 4.73
CA LEU A 72 -2.05 7.79 5.83
C LEU A 72 -2.67 8.99 6.57
N MET A 73 -3.59 9.70 5.93
CA MET A 73 -4.27 10.89 6.46
C MET A 73 -5.71 10.61 6.93
N LEU A 74 -6.31 9.51 6.44
CA LEU A 74 -7.71 9.20 6.65
C LEU A 74 -8.01 8.90 8.12
N HIS A 75 -9.07 9.52 8.63
CA HIS A 75 -9.60 9.30 9.97
C HIS A 75 -11.13 9.34 9.94
N GLY A 76 -11.77 8.69 10.91
CA GLY A 76 -13.23 8.62 11.03
C GLY A 76 -13.72 8.97 12.43
N TRP A 77 -15.02 9.23 12.57
CA TRP A 77 -15.65 9.43 13.88
C TRP A 77 -15.72 8.10 14.67
N PRO A 78 -15.59 8.10 16.02
CA PRO A 78 -15.28 9.22 16.92
C PRO A 78 -13.77 9.48 17.08
N GLY A 79 -12.95 8.75 16.32
CA GLY A 79 -11.49 8.77 16.38
C GLY A 79 -10.91 7.53 15.71
N LEU A 80 -11.63 6.95 14.75
CA LEU A 80 -11.21 5.76 14.02
C LEU A 80 -10.01 6.11 13.14
N THR A 81 -9.00 5.26 13.18
CA THR A 81 -7.92 5.25 12.19
C THR A 81 -8.41 4.63 10.88
N THR A 82 -7.60 4.71 9.82
CA THR A 82 -7.84 3.97 8.57
C THR A 82 -8.09 2.49 8.81
N ARG A 83 -7.37 1.87 9.74
CA ARG A 83 -7.59 0.47 10.18
C ARG A 83 -8.96 0.26 10.77
N GLY A 84 -9.37 1.14 11.68
CA GLY A 84 -10.70 1.12 12.27
C GLY A 84 -11.81 1.23 11.22
N LEU A 85 -11.60 2.07 10.19
CA LEU A 85 -12.52 2.20 9.05
C LEU A 85 -12.59 0.93 8.20
N ILE A 86 -11.44 0.29 7.92
CA ILE A 86 -11.39 -1.00 7.22
C ILE A 86 -12.09 -2.09 8.04
N GLN A 87 -11.81 -2.18 9.34
CA GLN A 87 -12.45 -3.16 10.22
C GLN A 87 -13.96 -2.94 10.31
N LEU A 88 -14.44 -1.69 10.29
CA LEU A 88 -15.86 -1.39 10.24
C LEU A 88 -16.50 -1.92 8.95
N ALA A 89 -15.85 -1.74 7.80
CA ALA A 89 -16.31 -2.27 6.53
C ALA A 89 -16.33 -3.82 6.52
N ASP A 90 -15.25 -4.45 6.99
CA ASP A 90 -15.16 -5.91 7.11
C ASP A 90 -16.26 -6.46 8.04
N ASN A 91 -16.51 -5.81 9.19
CA ASN A 91 -17.58 -6.19 10.12
C ASN A 91 -18.98 -6.11 9.49
N ILE A 92 -19.24 -5.13 8.60
CA ILE A 92 -20.50 -5.01 7.87
C ILE A 92 -20.67 -6.17 6.89
N ILE A 93 -19.60 -6.50 6.15
CA ILE A 93 -19.58 -7.58 5.16
C ILE A 93 -19.76 -8.94 5.85
N ASP A 94 -18.99 -9.20 6.90
CA ASP A 94 -18.94 -10.47 7.61
C ASP A 94 -20.02 -10.61 8.68
N LYS A 95 -20.87 -9.58 8.85
CA LYS A 95 -21.95 -9.51 9.84
C LYS A 95 -21.44 -9.75 11.27
N GLY A 96 -20.27 -9.19 11.57
CA GLY A 96 -19.60 -9.32 12.86
C GLY A 96 -19.02 -10.70 13.16
N ARG A 97 -18.91 -11.59 12.16
CA ARG A 97 -18.17 -12.84 12.36
C ARG A 97 -16.68 -12.52 12.60
N PRO A 98 -16.05 -13.17 13.59
CA PRO A 98 -14.61 -12.99 13.78
C PRO A 98 -13.88 -13.49 12.54
N ASP A 99 -12.99 -12.66 12.02
CA ASP A 99 -12.04 -13.01 10.96
C ASP A 99 -10.71 -13.39 11.63
N PRO A 100 -10.45 -14.69 11.87
CA PRO A 100 -9.28 -15.12 12.62
C PRO A 100 -8.01 -14.80 11.83
N LEU A 101 -7.20 -13.89 12.37
CA LEU A 101 -5.83 -13.69 11.92
C LEU A 101 -4.95 -14.76 12.56
N ASP A 102 -4.56 -15.76 11.80
CA ASP A 102 -3.65 -16.81 12.27
C ASP A 102 -2.41 -16.90 11.40
N TYR A 103 -1.27 -16.50 11.96
CA TYR A 103 0.05 -16.67 11.36
C TYR A 103 0.91 -17.73 12.07
N SER A 104 0.33 -18.53 12.96
CA SER A 104 1.04 -19.60 13.68
C SER A 104 1.72 -20.63 12.75
N GLY A 105 1.20 -20.78 11.53
CA GLY A 105 1.80 -21.60 10.47
C GLY A 105 3.08 -21.00 9.83
N TYR A 106 3.51 -19.80 10.23
CA TYR A 106 4.68 -19.13 9.67
C TYR A 106 5.76 -18.79 10.74
N PRO A 107 6.31 -19.79 11.45
CA PRO A 107 7.19 -19.59 12.62
C PRO A 107 8.58 -18.98 12.29
N GLN A 108 8.95 -18.89 11.01
CA GLN A 108 10.28 -18.44 10.55
C GLN A 108 10.27 -17.01 9.99
N ALA A 109 9.50 -16.11 10.58
CA ALA A 109 9.52 -14.71 10.17
C ALA A 109 10.92 -14.10 10.42
N ARG A 110 11.51 -13.54 9.35
CA ARG A 110 12.86 -12.97 9.40
C ARG A 110 12.93 -11.79 10.36
N ALA A 111 14.05 -11.66 11.07
CA ALA A 111 14.36 -10.49 11.88
C ALA A 111 14.39 -9.22 11.03
N ALA A 112 14.17 -8.07 11.68
CA ALA A 112 14.32 -6.78 11.03
C ALA A 112 15.81 -6.50 10.75
N VAL A 113 16.13 -6.06 9.53
CA VAL A 113 17.45 -5.62 9.13
C VAL A 113 17.35 -4.26 8.42
N PRO A 114 18.39 -3.42 8.46
CA PRO A 114 18.42 -2.19 7.67
C PRO A 114 18.37 -2.49 6.17
N HIS A 115 17.65 -1.68 5.43
CA HIS A 115 17.60 -1.72 3.97
C HIS A 115 18.96 -1.34 3.39
N PRO A 116 19.48 -2.05 2.36
CA PRO A 116 20.85 -1.88 1.86
C PRO A 116 21.14 -0.48 1.32
N HIS A 117 20.10 0.25 0.91
CA HIS A 117 20.23 1.58 0.33
C HIS A 117 19.70 2.72 1.20
N ASP A 118 19.09 2.42 2.35
CA ASP A 118 18.59 3.42 3.31
C ASP A 118 18.59 2.84 4.73
N PRO A 119 19.53 3.24 5.61
CA PRO A 119 19.65 2.67 6.96
C PRO A 119 18.47 3.01 7.88
N LYS A 120 17.60 3.96 7.50
CA LYS A 120 16.38 4.32 8.25
C LYS A 120 15.13 3.61 7.74
N VAL A 121 15.25 2.78 6.71
CA VAL A 121 14.20 1.82 6.32
C VAL A 121 14.63 0.45 6.81
N TRP A 122 13.85 -0.13 7.70
CA TRP A 122 14.02 -1.49 8.19
C TRP A 122 13.11 -2.43 7.41
N ILE A 123 13.60 -3.62 7.07
CA ILE A 123 12.86 -4.64 6.33
C ILE A 123 12.86 -5.95 7.12
N GLY A 124 11.71 -6.64 7.18
CA GLY A 124 11.61 -7.89 7.95
C GLY A 124 10.27 -8.62 7.81
N GLY A 125 10.11 -9.65 8.64
CA GLY A 125 8.86 -10.38 8.82
C GLY A 125 8.06 -9.89 10.03
N ILE A 126 6.83 -10.39 10.18
CA ILE A 126 5.87 -9.91 11.19
C ILE A 126 6.35 -10.14 12.62
N ALA A 127 7.12 -11.20 12.89
CA ALA A 127 7.64 -11.47 14.24
C ALA A 127 8.58 -10.37 14.76
N ALA A 128 9.16 -9.56 13.88
CA ALA A 128 10.01 -8.45 14.30
C ALA A 128 9.22 -7.27 14.89
N LEU A 129 7.89 -7.21 14.70
CA LEU A 129 7.04 -6.16 15.29
C LEU A 129 7.20 -6.10 16.82
N GLY A 130 7.27 -7.25 17.48
CA GLY A 130 7.42 -7.34 18.95
C GLY A 130 8.79 -6.95 19.49
N SER A 131 9.78 -6.72 18.62
CA SER A 131 11.16 -6.35 19.00
C SER A 131 11.68 -5.12 18.24
N LEU A 132 10.79 -4.32 17.65
CA LEU A 132 11.18 -3.09 16.96
C LEU A 132 11.84 -2.10 17.92
N SER A 133 12.88 -1.43 17.42
CA SER A 133 13.49 -0.29 18.11
C SER A 133 12.45 0.81 18.34
N ALA A 134 12.55 1.51 19.47
CA ALA A 134 11.75 2.70 19.75
C ALA A 134 11.99 3.85 18.75
N GLU A 135 13.05 3.76 17.94
CA GLU A 135 13.33 4.70 16.86
C GLU A 135 12.37 4.57 15.67
N VAL A 136 11.68 3.44 15.51
CA VAL A 136 10.71 3.22 14.42
C VAL A 136 9.41 3.96 14.74
N ASP A 137 9.10 4.98 13.96
CA ASP A 137 7.92 5.85 14.13
C ASP A 137 6.91 5.72 12.97
N ALA A 138 7.18 4.84 12.01
CA ALA A 138 6.25 4.43 10.96
C ALA A 138 6.37 2.95 10.60
N VAL A 139 5.25 2.29 10.36
CA VAL A 139 5.17 0.88 9.98
C VAL A 139 4.34 0.72 8.71
N VAL A 140 4.87 -0.01 7.73
CA VAL A 140 4.18 -0.37 6.47
C VAL A 140 4.02 -1.88 6.42
N SER A 141 2.79 -2.35 6.57
CA SER A 141 2.47 -3.78 6.62
C SER A 141 1.87 -4.25 5.30
N LEU A 142 2.55 -5.17 4.62
CA LEU A 142 2.10 -5.81 3.37
C LEU A 142 1.17 -7.01 3.61
N CYS A 143 0.74 -7.20 4.85
CA CYS A 143 -0.16 -8.25 5.31
C CYS A 143 -1.07 -7.68 6.39
N ARG A 144 -2.10 -8.44 6.77
CA ARG A 144 -2.92 -8.12 7.94
C ARG A 144 -2.04 -8.24 9.20
N VAL A 145 -2.33 -7.42 10.20
CA VAL A 145 -1.63 -7.36 11.50
C VAL A 145 -2.71 -7.12 12.56
N ALA A 146 -2.53 -7.58 13.79
CA ALA A 146 -3.44 -7.20 14.88
C ALA A 146 -3.03 -5.85 15.48
N ASP A 147 -4.00 -5.04 15.92
CA ASP A 147 -3.71 -3.71 16.49
C ASP A 147 -2.80 -3.81 17.74
N ALA A 148 -2.91 -4.90 18.50
CA ALA A 148 -2.08 -5.16 19.67
C ALA A 148 -0.59 -5.40 19.35
N ASP A 149 -0.26 -5.76 18.10
CA ASP A 149 1.12 -6.02 17.67
C ASP A 149 1.81 -4.75 17.13
N LEU A 150 1.07 -3.65 16.93
CA LEU A 150 1.62 -2.42 16.37
C LEU A 150 2.24 -1.53 17.47
N PRO A 151 3.40 -0.92 17.22
CA PRO A 151 4.00 0.04 18.15
C PRO A 151 3.06 1.23 18.42
N ALA A 152 2.87 1.56 19.69
CA ALA A 152 2.03 2.69 20.08
C ALA A 152 2.57 4.01 19.51
N GLY A 153 1.69 4.81 18.90
CA GLY A 153 2.03 6.12 18.35
C GLY A 153 2.75 6.10 16.99
N ALA A 154 3.14 4.93 16.48
CA ALA A 154 3.69 4.81 15.14
C ALA A 154 2.61 5.08 14.08
N GLN A 155 2.97 5.82 13.03
CA GLN A 155 2.09 5.96 11.87
C GLN A 155 2.03 4.63 11.12
N HIS A 156 0.83 4.18 10.76
CA HIS A 156 0.66 2.87 10.14
C HIS A 156 0.02 2.95 8.75
N LEU A 157 0.57 2.16 7.83
CA LEU A 157 0.01 1.93 6.49
C LEU A 157 -0.22 0.44 6.25
N ASP A 158 -1.49 0.05 6.17
CA ASP A 158 -1.90 -1.29 5.73
C ASP A 158 -1.95 -1.39 4.22
N VAL A 159 -1.14 -2.27 3.65
CA VAL A 159 -1.18 -2.63 2.24
C VAL A 159 -1.57 -4.09 2.12
N ARG A 160 -2.77 -4.36 1.59
CA ARG A 160 -3.19 -5.74 1.29
C ARG A 160 -2.53 -6.22 -0.01
N LEU A 161 -1.29 -6.71 0.11
CA LEU A 161 -0.57 -7.37 -0.99
C LEU A 161 -0.63 -8.89 -0.79
N ILE A 162 -1.26 -9.60 -1.73
CA ILE A 162 -1.50 -11.04 -1.63
C ILE A 162 -0.34 -11.77 -2.31
N ASP A 163 0.30 -12.70 -1.61
CA ASP A 163 1.46 -13.46 -2.11
C ASP A 163 1.05 -14.66 -2.97
N ARG A 164 0.16 -14.43 -3.94
CA ARG A 164 -0.34 -15.44 -4.86
C ARG A 164 -0.65 -14.76 -6.19
N GLN A 165 -0.23 -15.41 -7.27
CA GLN A 165 -0.39 -14.87 -8.63
C GLN A 165 -1.87 -14.72 -8.98
N GLY A 166 -2.23 -13.62 -9.64
CA GLY A 166 -3.59 -13.35 -10.10
C GLY A 166 -4.56 -12.84 -9.03
N GLU A 167 -4.11 -12.65 -7.79
CA GLU A 167 -4.98 -12.22 -6.67
C GLU A 167 -4.88 -10.71 -6.39
N ASN A 168 -4.04 -9.98 -7.13
CA ASN A 168 -3.80 -8.55 -6.93
C ASN A 168 -4.38 -7.74 -8.11
N PRO A 169 -5.60 -7.18 -7.99
CA PRO A 169 -6.29 -6.53 -9.12
C PRO A 169 -5.60 -5.26 -9.62
N ASN A 170 -4.82 -4.58 -8.75
CA ASN A 170 -4.11 -3.33 -9.05
C ASN A 170 -2.61 -3.46 -8.77
N LEU A 171 -1.99 -4.61 -9.08
CA LEU A 171 -0.64 -4.95 -8.61
C LEU A 171 0.40 -3.84 -8.84
N ASP A 172 0.57 -3.39 -10.10
CA ASP A 172 1.62 -2.43 -10.43
C ASP A 172 1.41 -1.09 -9.72
N PHE A 173 0.14 -0.65 -9.62
CA PHE A 173 -0.24 0.52 -8.83
C PHE A 173 0.11 0.33 -7.36
N VAL A 174 -0.26 -0.79 -6.75
CA VAL A 174 -0.03 -1.04 -5.32
C VAL A 174 1.46 -1.08 -4.99
N LEU A 175 2.28 -1.74 -5.83
CA LEU A 175 3.73 -1.79 -5.63
C LEU A 175 4.32 -0.37 -5.65
N LEU A 176 3.97 0.43 -6.66
CA LEU A 176 4.51 1.78 -6.78
C LEU A 176 3.95 2.76 -5.73
N ASP A 177 2.65 2.70 -5.44
CA ASP A 177 1.99 3.54 -4.44
C ASP A 177 2.54 3.26 -3.03
N THR A 178 2.86 2.01 -2.73
CA THR A 178 3.55 1.64 -1.48
C THR A 178 4.96 2.23 -1.42
N VAL A 179 5.72 2.16 -2.53
CA VAL A 179 7.06 2.75 -2.57
C VAL A 179 7.01 4.27 -2.46
N ARG A 180 6.07 4.93 -3.12
CA ARG A 180 5.84 6.38 -2.98
C ARG A 180 5.47 6.77 -1.55
N ALA A 181 4.73 5.91 -0.83
CA ALA A 181 4.47 6.13 0.58
C ALA A 181 5.72 5.98 1.45
N LEU A 182 6.59 5.01 1.17
CA LEU A 182 7.90 4.90 1.84
C LEU A 182 8.76 6.14 1.58
N GLU A 183 8.85 6.58 0.32
CA GLU A 183 9.56 7.80 -0.07
C GLU A 183 9.04 9.02 0.69
N GLN A 184 7.72 9.18 0.80
CA GLN A 184 7.09 10.26 1.54
C GLN A 184 7.41 10.21 3.05
N LEU A 185 7.24 9.06 3.69
CA LEU A 185 7.55 8.89 5.12
C LEU A 185 9.04 9.21 5.38
N ARG A 186 9.93 8.78 4.48
CA ARG A 186 11.37 9.06 4.59
C ARG A 186 11.71 10.53 4.35
N ALA A 187 11.03 11.20 3.43
CA ALA A 187 11.14 12.65 3.22
C ALA A 187 10.67 13.46 4.45
N GLU A 188 9.72 12.93 5.22
CA GLU A 188 9.30 13.48 6.52
C GLU A 188 10.29 13.19 7.67
N GLY A 189 11.38 12.45 7.40
CA GLY A 189 12.43 12.14 8.36
C GLY A 189 12.20 10.88 9.20
N ARG A 190 11.08 10.18 8.98
CA ARG A 190 10.63 9.01 9.77
C ARG A 190 11.53 7.80 9.61
N THR A 191 11.65 6.99 10.65
CA THR A 191 12.28 5.66 10.55
C THR A 191 11.19 4.62 10.31
N VAL A 192 11.26 3.94 9.17
CA VAL A 192 10.15 3.12 8.67
C VAL A 192 10.46 1.65 8.78
N PHE A 193 9.53 0.85 9.27
CA PHE A 193 9.60 -0.62 9.17
C PHE A 193 8.64 -1.15 8.10
N LEU A 194 9.19 -1.76 7.05
CA LEU A 194 8.46 -2.42 5.98
C LEU A 194 8.47 -3.94 6.21
N HIS A 195 7.30 -4.56 6.26
CA HIS A 195 7.23 -6.00 6.50
C HIS A 195 6.05 -6.69 5.84
N CYS A 196 6.13 -8.01 5.76
CA CYS A 196 5.02 -8.89 5.47
C CYS A 196 5.02 -10.01 6.53
N VAL A 197 4.48 -11.18 6.24
CA VAL A 197 4.51 -12.31 7.18
C VAL A 197 5.95 -12.83 7.38
N GLN A 198 6.59 -13.35 6.34
CA GLN A 198 7.91 -14.01 6.44
C GLN A 198 9.09 -13.20 5.89
N ALA A 199 8.84 -12.06 5.25
CA ALA A 199 9.81 -11.35 4.41
C ALA A 199 10.42 -12.21 3.28
N TYR A 200 9.69 -13.20 2.77
CA TYR A 200 10.18 -14.08 1.70
C TYR A 200 9.99 -13.51 0.28
N SER A 201 8.81 -12.93 0.00
CA SER A 201 8.43 -12.49 -1.35
C SER A 201 7.96 -11.03 -1.38
N ARG A 202 6.89 -10.69 -0.65
CA ARG A 202 6.31 -9.31 -0.62
C ARG A 202 7.29 -8.22 -0.14
N THR A 203 7.88 -8.38 1.05
CA THR A 203 8.86 -7.43 1.61
C THR A 203 10.03 -7.19 0.64
N PRO A 204 10.74 -8.23 0.15
CA PRO A 204 11.87 -8.01 -0.75
C PRO A 204 11.46 -7.42 -2.10
N ALA A 205 10.24 -7.65 -2.59
CA ALA A 205 9.75 -6.99 -3.80
C ALA A 205 9.64 -5.47 -3.63
N ILE A 206 8.94 -5.01 -2.58
CA ILE A 206 8.81 -3.57 -2.30
C ILE A 206 10.17 -2.94 -1.96
N ALA A 207 11.00 -3.63 -1.16
CA ALA A 207 12.34 -3.18 -0.82
C ALA A 207 13.20 -2.98 -2.07
N ALA A 208 13.21 -3.94 -2.99
CA ALA A 208 13.97 -3.83 -4.24
C ALA A 208 13.49 -2.65 -5.09
N LEU A 209 12.17 -2.45 -5.24
CA LEU A 209 11.64 -1.30 -5.99
C LEU A 209 11.99 0.04 -5.34
N TYR A 210 11.88 0.13 -4.01
CA TYR A 210 12.29 1.31 -3.25
C TYR A 210 13.79 1.60 -3.43
N GLY A 211 14.64 0.59 -3.28
CA GLY A 211 16.09 0.70 -3.45
C GLY A 211 16.49 1.13 -4.87
N ALA A 212 15.88 0.51 -5.88
CA ALA A 212 16.08 0.85 -7.28
C ALA A 212 15.80 2.33 -7.56
N ARG A 213 14.67 2.84 -7.05
CA ARG A 213 14.27 4.24 -7.21
C ARG A 213 15.15 5.20 -6.43
N ALA A 214 15.43 4.88 -5.16
CA ALA A 214 16.27 5.71 -4.30
C ALA A 214 17.70 5.87 -4.82
N ARG A 215 18.22 4.89 -5.58
CA ARG A 215 19.59 4.89 -6.12
C ARG A 215 19.69 5.07 -7.63
N GLY A 216 18.56 5.08 -8.35
CA GLY A 216 18.54 5.12 -9.81
C GLY A 216 19.22 3.90 -10.45
N ILE A 217 19.10 2.73 -9.83
CA ILE A 217 19.69 1.47 -10.30
C ILE A 217 18.63 0.52 -10.85
N ASP A 218 19.10 -0.50 -11.57
CA ASP A 218 18.26 -1.58 -12.08
C ASP A 218 17.58 -2.37 -10.94
N VAL A 219 16.33 -2.80 -11.15
CA VAL A 219 15.55 -3.46 -10.11
C VAL A 219 16.06 -4.86 -9.77
N ASP A 220 16.64 -5.59 -10.74
CA ASP A 220 17.27 -6.87 -10.46
C ASP A 220 18.58 -6.68 -9.69
N ALA A 221 19.28 -5.53 -9.86
CA ALA A 221 20.42 -5.16 -9.03
C ALA A 221 20.01 -4.84 -7.58
N ALA A 222 19.01 -3.98 -7.38
CA ALA A 222 18.49 -3.67 -6.05
C ALA A 222 17.96 -4.93 -5.34
N LEU A 223 17.33 -5.86 -6.07
CA LEU A 223 16.87 -7.12 -5.50
C LEU A 223 18.04 -8.00 -5.04
N ARG A 224 19.17 -8.06 -5.77
CA ARG A 224 20.38 -8.76 -5.30
C ARG A 224 20.92 -8.17 -4.00
N ASP A 225 20.93 -6.85 -3.88
CA ASP A 225 21.40 -6.17 -2.67
C ASP A 225 20.46 -6.43 -1.48
N VAL A 226 19.14 -6.48 -1.72
CA VAL A 226 18.16 -6.91 -0.70
C VAL A 226 18.38 -8.37 -0.31
N CYS A 227 18.63 -9.28 -1.27
CA CYS A 227 18.96 -10.68 -0.98
C CYS A 227 20.23 -10.83 -0.13
N ALA A 228 21.18 -9.91 -0.24
CA ALA A 228 22.42 -9.95 0.55
C ALA A 228 22.16 -9.68 2.04
N VAL A 229 21.18 -8.84 2.38
CA VAL A 229 20.80 -8.55 3.78
C VAL A 229 19.64 -9.42 4.29
N LEU A 230 18.80 -9.95 3.38
CA LEU A 230 17.74 -10.93 3.65
C LEU A 230 18.00 -12.21 2.83
N PRO A 231 18.81 -13.15 3.33
CA PRO A 231 19.17 -14.33 2.55
C PRO A 231 17.97 -15.26 2.29
N GLY A 232 18.02 -15.94 1.13
CA GLY A 232 17.03 -16.94 0.71
C GLY A 232 15.66 -16.35 0.39
N VAL A 233 15.59 -15.07 0.02
CA VAL A 233 14.35 -14.44 -0.46
C VAL A 233 14.17 -14.67 -1.95
N ASP A 234 12.92 -14.83 -2.36
CA ASP A 234 12.54 -15.07 -3.74
C ASP A 234 11.12 -14.53 -3.99
N PRO A 235 10.98 -13.25 -4.39
CA PRO A 235 9.70 -12.72 -4.83
C PRO A 235 9.05 -13.61 -5.87
N ASN A 236 7.74 -13.81 -5.74
CA ASN A 236 7.02 -14.65 -6.69
C ASN A 236 7.15 -14.12 -8.14
N PRO A 237 6.92 -14.97 -9.16
CA PRO A 237 7.12 -14.58 -10.56
C PRO A 237 6.31 -13.37 -11.02
N GLU A 238 5.09 -13.19 -10.51
CA GLU A 238 4.22 -12.06 -10.84
C GLU A 238 4.81 -10.74 -10.32
N PHE A 239 5.32 -10.73 -9.08
CA PHE A 239 6.01 -9.57 -8.51
C PHE A 239 7.28 -9.26 -9.29
N ARG A 240 8.12 -10.26 -9.62
CA ARG A 240 9.33 -10.04 -10.43
C ARG A 240 9.01 -9.43 -11.80
N ALA A 241 7.94 -9.88 -12.44
CA ALA A 241 7.49 -9.29 -13.70
C ALA A 241 7.00 -7.85 -13.53
N ALA A 242 6.25 -7.56 -12.47
CA ALA A 242 5.78 -6.21 -12.14
C ALA A 242 6.93 -5.25 -11.83
N LEU A 243 7.94 -5.69 -11.08
CA LEU A 243 9.14 -4.92 -10.79
C LEU A 243 9.86 -4.45 -12.06
N ARG A 244 10.00 -5.32 -13.06
CA ARG A 244 10.60 -4.96 -14.36
C ARG A 244 9.75 -3.98 -15.16
N ARG A 245 8.41 -4.08 -15.07
CA ARG A 245 7.50 -3.10 -15.70
C ARG A 245 7.60 -1.71 -15.03
N LEU A 246 7.85 -1.68 -13.73
CA LEU A 246 7.97 -0.47 -12.89
C LEU A 246 9.41 0.04 -12.76
N GLN A 247 10.35 -0.52 -13.51
CA GLN A 247 11.76 -0.18 -13.40
C GLN A 247 11.98 1.34 -13.56
N PRO A 248 12.80 1.96 -12.69
CA PRO A 248 13.17 3.36 -12.85
C PRO A 248 13.80 3.56 -14.23
N ARG A 249 13.36 4.59 -14.95
CA ARG A 249 14.03 4.98 -16.20
C ARG A 249 15.43 5.45 -15.85
N SER A 250 16.45 4.72 -16.31
CA SER A 250 17.82 5.22 -16.31
C SER A 250 17.81 6.57 -17.03
N GLY A 251 18.35 7.61 -16.38
CA GLY A 251 18.32 8.98 -16.89
C GLY A 251 18.78 9.05 -18.35
N ALA A 252 18.00 9.77 -19.16
CA ALA A 252 18.45 10.33 -20.43
C ALA A 252 19.36 11.53 -20.17
#